data_AF-A0A5M7C1I7-F1
#
_entry.id   AF-A0A5M7C1I7-F1
#
_cell.length_a   1.000
_cell.length_b   1.000
_cell.length_c   1.000
_cell.angle_alpha   90.00
_cell.angle_beta   90.00
_cell.angle_gamma   90.00
#
_symmetry.space_group_name_H-M   'P 1'
#
loop_
_entity.id
_entity.type
_entity.pdbx_description
1 polymer ?
#
loop_
_entity_poly.entity_id
_entity_poly.type
_entity_poly.pdbx_seq_one_letter_code
_entity_poly.pdbx_strand_id
1 'polypeptide(L)' 'MLEAAGVDWFWRPVGVGRHAFDVAAKRGEPHDPVTSFCGVEVEAWQAQRLPPESEWIREDTCMDCWRRISARWS' A
#
# COMPACT_ATOMS: atom_id res chain seq x y z
N MET A 1 3.22 24.90 15.93
CA MET A 1 3.66 24.37 14.63
C MET A 1 3.21 22.92 14.59
N LEU A 2 1.97 22.67 14.15
CA LEU A 2 1.54 21.30 13.87
C LEU A 2 2.20 20.96 12.54
N GLU A 3 3.30 20.21 12.58
CA GLU A 3 3.70 19.41 11.43
C GLU A 3 2.45 18.61 11.05
N ALA A 4 1.84 18.91 9.90
CA ALA A 4 0.80 18.05 9.39
C ALA A 4 1.48 16.70 9.22
N ALA A 5 1.14 15.72 10.06
CA ALA A 5 1.62 14.37 9.88
C ALA A 5 1.34 14.02 8.41
N GLY A 6 2.41 13.79 7.65
CA GLY A 6 2.29 13.56 6.22
C GLY A 6 1.59 12.22 5.99
N VAL A 7 0.84 12.11 4.91
CA VAL A 7 0.40 10.80 4.43
C VAL A 7 1.65 10.03 3.98
N ASP A 8 2.06 9.06 4.79
CA ASP A 8 3.25 8.22 4.58
C ASP A 8 2.90 6.84 4.01
N TRP A 9 1.72 6.72 3.41
CA TRP A 9 1.24 5.49 2.81
C TRP A 9 0.67 5.70 1.41
N PHE A 10 0.57 4.62 0.65
CA PHE A 10 -0.12 4.59 -0.63
C PHE A 10 -0.84 3.26 -0.84
N TRP A 11 -1.91 3.27 -1.63
CA TRP A 11 -2.60 2.05 -2.03
C TRP A 11 -2.05 1.48 -3.33
N ARG A 12 -2.08 0.16 -3.47
CA ARG A 12 -1.76 -0.53 -4.73
C ARG A 12 -2.54 -1.84 -4.88
N PRO A 13 -3.25 -2.03 -6.01
CA PRO A 13 -3.68 -3.34 -6.50
C PRO A 13 -2.48 -4.26 -6.76
N VAL A 14 -2.49 -5.45 -6.19
CA VAL A 14 -1.38 -6.41 -6.27
C VAL A 14 -1.85 -7.84 -6.63
N GLY A 15 -3.01 -7.95 -7.28
CA GLY A 15 -3.56 -9.23 -7.75
C GLY A 15 -4.30 -10.04 -6.68
N VAL A 16 -4.18 -9.66 -5.41
CA VAL A 16 -4.92 -10.23 -4.26
C VAL A 16 -5.70 -9.17 -3.50
N GLY A 17 -6.06 -8.08 -4.19
CA GLY A 17 -6.74 -6.92 -3.62
C GLY A 17 -5.88 -5.66 -3.63
N ARG A 18 -6.55 -4.54 -3.37
CA ARG A 18 -5.90 -3.26 -3.17
C ARG A 18 -5.46 -3.14 -1.72
N HIS A 19 -4.15 -3.14 -1.51
CA HIS A 19 -3.51 -3.07 -0.20
C HIS A 19 -2.77 -1.75 -0.02
N ALA A 20 -2.55 -1.34 1.24
CA ALA A 20 -1.80 -0.14 1.53
C ALA A 20 -0.39 -0.48 2.01
N PHE A 21 0.58 0.30 1.56
CA PHE A 21 2.00 0.14 1.84
C PHE A 21 2.58 1.44 2.38
N ASP A 22 3.65 1.34 3.16
CA ASP A 22 4.46 2.49 3.54
C ASP A 22 5.17 3.06 2.31
N VAL A 23 5.33 4.39 2.22
CA VAL A 23 6.05 5.05 1.12
C VAL A 23 7.49 4.55 0.95
N ALA A 24 8.11 3.98 1.98
CA ALA A 24 9.41 3.31 1.90
C ALA A 24 9.42 2.16 0.88
N ALA A 25 8.30 1.48 0.64
CA ALA A 25 8.19 0.41 -0.36
C ALA A 25 8.49 0.90 -1.79
N LYS A 26 8.42 2.20 -2.05
CA LYS A 26 8.81 2.81 -3.34
C LYS A 26 10.31 2.81 -3.59
N ARG A 27 11.12 2.52 -2.58
CA ARG A 27 12.59 2.59 -2.62
C ARG A 27 13.27 1.21 -2.61
N GLY A 28 12.50 0.12 -2.46
CA GLY A 28 13.06 -1.23 -2.50
C GLY A 28 13.54 -1.60 -3.91
N GLU A 29 14.56 -2.45 -3.99
CA GLU A 29 14.94 -3.05 -5.27
C GLU A 29 13.78 -3.88 -5.82
N PRO A 30 13.63 -4.03 -7.15
CA PRO A 30 12.44 -4.64 -7.75
C PRO A 30 12.01 -5.98 -7.13
N HIS A 31 12.97 -6.82 -6.74
CA HIS A 31 12.75 -8.15 -6.18
C HIS A 31 12.84 -8.22 -4.64
N ASP A 32 13.05 -7.08 -3.97
CA ASP A 32 12.99 -7.05 -2.52
C ASP A 32 11.55 -7.29 -2.04
N PRO A 33 11.36 -8.04 -0.94
CA PRO A 33 10.04 -8.20 -0.36
C PRO A 33 9.60 -6.88 0.29
N VAL A 34 8.37 -6.47 0.00
CA VAL A 34 7.70 -5.36 0.69
C VAL A 34 6.36 -5.83 1.25
N THR A 35 6.04 -5.37 2.45
CA THR A 35 4.86 -5.82 3.18
C THR A 35 3.84 -4.70 3.28
N SER A 36 2.59 -4.99 2.93
CA SER A 36 1.47 -4.11 3.17
C SER A 36 1.16 -3.98 4.67
N PHE A 37 0.38 -2.97 5.07
CA PHE A 37 -0.02 -2.81 6.46
C PHE A 37 -0.75 -4.03 7.00
N CYS A 38 -1.51 -4.79 6.19
CA CYS A 38 -2.22 -5.98 6.66
C CYS A 38 -1.35 -7.25 6.70
N GLY A 39 -0.13 -7.23 6.15
CA GLY A 39 0.78 -8.39 6.14
C GLY A 39 0.92 -9.09 4.80
N VAL A 40 0.22 -8.68 3.74
CA VAL A 40 0.46 -9.19 2.38
C VAL A 40 1.85 -8.78 1.93
N GLU A 41 2.69 -9.76 1.61
CA GLU A 41 4.04 -9.60 1.07
C GLU A 41 4.02 -9.76 -0.45
N VAL A 42 4.70 -8.85 -1.14
CA VAL A 42 4.88 -8.84 -2.60
C VAL A 42 6.29 -8.40 -2.94
N GLU A 43 6.74 -8.63 -4.17
CA GLU A 43 7.97 -8.00 -4.66
C GLU A 43 7.76 -6.49 -4.84
N ALA A 44 8.79 -5.69 -4.58
CA ALA A 44 8.70 -4.24 -4.63
C ALA A 44 8.17 -3.71 -5.98
N TRP A 45 8.54 -4.35 -7.10
CA TRP A 45 8.05 -3.97 -8.43
C TRP A 45 6.52 -4.02 -8.53
N GLN A 46 5.85 -4.96 -7.82
CA GLN A 46 4.39 -5.07 -7.81
C GLN A 46 3.73 -3.90 -7.10
N ALA A 47 4.36 -3.40 -6.02
CA ALA A 47 3.90 -2.23 -5.29
C ALA A 47 4.21 -0.91 -6.05
N GLN A 48 5.32 -0.89 -6.79
CA GLN A 48 5.84 0.29 -7.49
C GLN A 48 5.22 0.53 -8.86
N ARG A 49 4.76 -0.52 -9.56
CA ARG A 49 4.15 -0.38 -10.89
C ARG A 49 2.92 0.53 -10.87
N LEU A 50 2.57 1.04 -12.06
CA LEU A 50 1.29 1.72 -12.30
C LEU A 50 0.27 0.69 -12.79
N PRO A 51 -0.70 0.25 -11.97
CA PRO A 51 -1.75 -0.66 -12.39
C PRO A 51 -2.70 0.05 -13.37
N PRO A 52 -3.24 -0.67 -14.36
CA PRO A 52 -4.32 -0.16 -15.19
C PRO A 52 -5.54 0.18 -14.34
N GLU A 53 -6.35 1.14 -14.81
CA GLU A 53 -7.56 1.60 -14.11
C GLU A 53 -8.54 0.45 -13.78
N SER A 54 -8.60 -0.57 -14.65
CA SER A 54 -9.43 -1.75 -14.43
C SER A 54 -9.09 -2.53 -13.15
N GLU A 55 -7.82 -2.60 -12.75
CA GLU A 55 -7.41 -3.24 -11.49
C GLU A 55 -7.84 -2.42 -10.27
N TRP A 56 -7.83 -1.09 -10.38
CA TRP A 56 -8.37 -0.22 -9.32
C TRP A 56 -9.87 -0.38 -9.13
N ILE A 57 -10.60 -0.70 -10.19
CA ILE A 57 -12.06 -0.91 -10.10
C ILE A 57 -12.38 -2.32 -9.58
N ARG A 58 -11.64 -3.34 -10.05
CA ARG A 58 -11.94 -4.76 -9.79
C ARG A 58 -11.40 -5.28 -8.48
N GLU A 59 -10.26 -4.76 -8.01
CA GLU A 59 -9.65 -5.25 -6.78
C GLU A 59 -10.25 -4.56 -5.56
N ASP A 60 -10.86 -5.37 -4.69
CA ASP A 60 -11.45 -4.91 -3.44
C ASP A 60 -10.41 -4.20 -2.56
N THR A 61 -10.87 -3.16 -1.85
CA THR A 61 -10.00 -2.47 -0.89
C THR A 61 -9.85 -3.30 0.37
N CYS A 62 -8.62 -3.55 0.80
CA CYS A 62 -8.38 -4.25 2.04
C CYS A 62 -8.81 -3.41 3.26
N MET A 63 -9.87 -3.86 3.94
CA MET A 63 -10.38 -3.16 5.13
C MET A 63 -9.45 -3.29 6.35
N ASP A 64 -8.56 -4.29 6.39
CA ASP A 64 -7.54 -4.38 7.45
C ASP A 64 -6.45 -3.33 7.29
N CYS A 65 -6.03 -3.04 6.06
CA CYS A 65 -5.13 -1.92 5.77
C CYS A 65 -5.78 -0.60 6.20
N TRP A 66 -7.07 -0.40 5.88
CA TRP A 66 -7.82 0.79 6.33
C TRP A 66 -7.83 0.92 7.85
N ARG A 67 -8.22 -0.15 8.57
CA ARG A 67 -8.25 -0.15 10.04
C ARG A 67 -6.89 0.22 10.65
N ARG A 68 -5.80 -0.38 10.15
CA ARG A 68 -4.44 -0.13 10.66
C ARG A 68 -3.97 1.29 10.37
N ILE A 69 -4.29 1.83 9.18
CA ILE A 69 -3.99 3.23 8.86
C ILE A 69 -4.76 4.14 9.81
N SER A 70 -6.08 4.00 9.91
CA SER A 70 -6.92 4.87 10.74
C SER A 70 -6.53 4.86 12.22
N ALA A 71 -6.11 3.72 12.76
CA ALA A 71 -5.63 3.60 14.14
C ALA A 71 -4.36 4.42 14.44
N ARG A 72 -3.59 4.84 13.42
CA ARG A 72 -2.43 5.75 13.60
C ARG A 72 -2.83 7.21 13.85
N TRP A 73 -4.11 7.54 13.68
CA TRP A 73 -4.65 8.91 13.76
C TRP A 73 -5.75 9.08 14.81
N SER A 74 -6.11 8.01 15.52
CA SER A 74 -7.02 8.02 16.67
C SER A 74 -6.26 8.28 17.96
#